data_AF-A0A7J9HRW9-F1
#
_entry.id   AF-A0A7J9HRW9-F1
#
_cell.length_a   1.000
_cell.length_b   1.000
_cell.length_c   1.000
_cell.angle_alpha   90.00
_cell.angle_beta   90.00
_cell.angle_gamma   90.00
#
_symmetry.space_group_name_H-M   'P 1'
#
loop_
_entity.id
_entity.type
_entity.pdbx_description
1 polymer ?
#
loop_
_entity_poly.entity_id
_entity_poly.type
_entity_poly.pdbx_seq_one_letter_code
_entity_poly.pdbx_strand_id
1 'polypeptide(L)'
;KTWCIANPLASNSALAANIEYICSQLDCGSINPKGPCFEPNSRMHHASFAMNLYYQANGRHLADCNFINSGLVSLIDPSKCAIPST
;
A
#
# COMPACT_ATOMS: atom_id res chain seq x y z
N LYS A 1 7.93 14.31 3.53
CA LYS A 1 6.79 13.36 3.39
C LYS A 1 7.36 12.06 2.85
N THR A 2 7.04 10.93 3.47
CA THR A 2 7.50 9.58 3.08
C THR A 2 6.27 8.75 2.71
N TRP A 3 6.46 7.79 1.81
CA TRP A 3 5.43 6.86 1.37
C TRP A 3 5.87 5.43 1.64
N CYS A 4 4.94 4.56 2.01
CA CYS A 4 5.20 3.13 2.03
C CYS A 4 4.76 2.49 0.72
N ILE A 5 5.68 1.81 0.06
CA ILE A 5 5.48 1.23 -1.27
C ILE A 5 5.73 -0.27 -1.18
N ALA A 6 5.05 -1.06 -1.99
CA ALA A 6 5.36 -2.49 -2.04
C ALA A 6 6.81 -2.68 -2.55
N ASN A 7 7.48 -3.73 -2.09
CA ASN A 7 8.79 -4.11 -2.58
C ASN A 7 8.63 -4.82 -3.93
N PRO A 8 9.27 -4.39 -5.03
CA PRO A 8 9.17 -5.06 -6.32
C PRO A 8 9.73 -6.48 -6.31
N LEU A 9 10.55 -6.84 -5.31
CA LEU A 9 11.05 -8.19 -5.10
C LEU A 9 10.12 -9.06 -4.23
N ALA A 10 9.02 -8.50 -3.71
CA ALA A 10 8.05 -9.25 -2.93
C ALA A 10 7.27 -10.25 -3.81
N SER A 11 6.94 -11.39 -3.22
CA SER A 11 6.10 -12.37 -3.90
C SER A 11 4.65 -11.86 -3.99
N ASN A 12 3.95 -12.25 -5.06
CA ASN A 12 2.53 -11.93 -5.23
C ASN A 12 1.67 -12.39 -4.03
N SER A 13 2.04 -13.49 -3.38
CA SER A 13 1.36 -14.01 -2.20
C SER A 13 1.55 -13.11 -0.98
N ALA A 14 2.77 -12.58 -0.77
CA ALA A 14 3.02 -11.62 0.32
C ALA A 14 2.23 -10.32 0.09
N LEU A 15 2.21 -9.82 -1.15
CA LEU A 15 1.44 -8.63 -1.51
C LEU A 15 -0.06 -8.82 -1.27
N ALA A 16 -0.62 -9.97 -1.66
CA ALA A 16 -2.02 -10.30 -1.42
C ALA A 16 -2.34 -10.38 0.08
N ALA A 17 -1.48 -11.05 0.87
CA ALA A 17 -1.65 -11.14 2.32
C ALA A 17 -1.61 -9.77 3.00
N ASN A 18 -0.74 -8.86 2.56
CA ASN A 18 -0.72 -7.49 3.07
C ASN A 18 -2.01 -6.74 2.76
N ILE A 19 -2.50 -6.84 1.52
CA ILE A 19 -3.77 -6.21 1.12
C ILE A 19 -4.89 -6.74 2.02
N GLU A 20 -5.06 -8.06 2.13
CA GLU A 20 -6.11 -8.67 2.96
C GLU A 20 -6.00 -8.24 4.42
N TYR A 21 -4.79 -8.24 4.99
CA TYR A 21 -4.55 -7.83 6.37
C TYR A 21 -4.93 -6.36 6.61
N ILE A 22 -4.50 -5.46 5.73
CA ILE A 22 -4.75 -4.03 5.88
C ILE A 22 -6.23 -3.73 5.66
N CYS A 23 -6.83 -4.30 4.61
CA CYS A 23 -8.23 -4.08 4.27
C CYS A 23 -9.21 -4.72 5.27
N SER A 24 -8.74 -5.62 6.13
CA SER A 24 -9.51 -6.11 7.27
C SER A 24 -9.63 -5.07 8.40
N GLN A 25 -8.74 -4.07 8.43
CA GLN A 25 -8.68 -3.04 9.47
C GLN A 25 -9.02 -1.64 8.95
N LEU A 26 -8.74 -1.36 7.68
CA LEU A 26 -8.90 -0.07 7.02
C LEU A 26 -9.77 -0.19 5.77
N ASP A 27 -10.40 0.91 5.37
CA ASP A 27 -11.20 0.93 4.15
C ASP A 27 -10.32 0.96 2.89
N CYS A 28 -10.34 -0.14 2.14
CA CYS A 28 -9.68 -0.28 0.85
C CYS A 28 -10.60 -0.02 -0.35
N GLY A 29 -11.75 0.63 -0.15
CA GLY A 29 -12.71 0.94 -1.20
C GLY A 29 -12.11 1.58 -2.46
N SER A 30 -11.03 2.35 -2.30
CA SER A 30 -10.33 3.00 -3.41
C SER A 30 -9.65 2.04 -4.38
N ILE A 31 -9.17 0.87 -3.94
CA ILE A 31 -8.46 -0.12 -4.79
C ILE A 31 -9.34 -1.28 -5.23
N ASN A 32 -10.61 -1.31 -4.84
CA ASN A 32 -11.56 -2.32 -5.29
C ASN A 32 -11.92 -2.14 -6.78
N PRO A 33 -12.51 -3.14 -7.46
CA PRO A 33 -12.85 -3.09 -8.91
C PRO A 33 -13.75 -1.94 -9.37
N LYS A 34 -14.28 -1.12 -8.45
CA LYS A 34 -15.09 0.08 -8.71
C LYS A 34 -14.49 1.35 -8.10
N GLY A 35 -13.31 1.24 -7.50
CA GLY A 35 -12.63 2.31 -6.80
C GLY A 35 -11.81 3.19 -7.76
N PRO A 36 -11.59 4.47 -7.41
CA PRO A 36 -10.81 5.41 -8.21
C PRO A 36 -9.35 5.00 -8.42
N CYS A 37 -8.80 4.12 -7.57
CA CYS A 37 -7.42 3.64 -7.59
C CYS A 37 -7.29 2.17 -8.02
N PHE A 38 -8.29 1.61 -8.70
CA PHE A 38 -8.22 0.24 -9.20
C PHE A 38 -7.15 0.08 -10.29
N GLU A 39 -7.00 1.06 -11.18
CA GLU A 39 -6.05 1.00 -12.29
C GLU A 39 -4.71 1.69 -11.96
N PRO A 40 -3.55 1.08 -12.30
CA PRO A 40 -3.40 -0.22 -12.97
C PRO A 40 -3.81 -1.39 -12.05
N ASN A 41 -4.61 -2.33 -12.59
CA ASN A 41 -5.03 -3.54 -11.87
C ASN A 41 -3.85 -4.51 -11.66
N SER A 42 -3.00 -4.19 -10.69
CA SER A 42 -1.83 -4.97 -10.31
C SER A 42 -1.76 -5.06 -8.80
N ARG A 43 -1.45 -6.26 -8.29
CA ARG A 43 -1.21 -6.49 -6.86
C ARG A 43 -0.15 -5.54 -6.30
N MET A 44 0.86 -5.20 -7.10
CA MET A 44 1.89 -4.26 -6.71
C MET A 44 1.33 -2.87 -6.43
N HIS A 45 0.39 -2.41 -7.26
CA HIS A 45 -0.24 -1.10 -7.13
C HIS A 45 -1.21 -1.08 -5.94
N HIS A 46 -2.07 -2.09 -5.85
CA HIS A 46 -3.03 -2.24 -4.75
C HIS A 46 -2.33 -2.40 -3.41
N ALA A 47 -1.26 -3.20 -3.33
CA ALA A 47 -0.47 -3.36 -2.11
C ALA A 47 0.24 -2.06 -1.74
N SER A 48 0.86 -1.35 -2.68
CA SER A 48 1.50 -0.06 -2.39
C SER A 48 0.49 0.95 -1.82
N PHE A 49 -0.72 1.00 -2.37
CA PHE A 49 -1.78 1.88 -1.84
C PHE A 49 -2.18 1.47 -0.42
N ALA A 50 -2.52 0.19 -0.21
CA ALA A 50 -2.94 -0.30 1.10
C ALA A 50 -1.84 -0.11 2.16
N MET A 51 -0.60 -0.47 1.83
CA MET A 51 0.56 -0.32 2.71
C MET A 51 0.84 1.13 3.05
N ASN A 52 0.69 2.06 2.10
CA ASN A 52 0.79 3.47 2.40
C ASN A 52 -0.36 3.97 3.28
N LEU A 53 -1.58 3.51 3.06
CA LEU A 53 -2.73 3.86 3.88
C LEU A 53 -2.48 3.44 5.34
N TYR A 54 -2.02 2.21 5.55
CA TYR A 54 -1.63 1.70 6.86
C TYR A 54 -0.48 2.50 7.48
N TYR A 55 0.57 2.77 6.70
CA TYR A 55 1.72 3.57 7.14
C TYR A 55 1.32 4.98 7.60
N GLN A 56 0.39 5.62 6.88
CA GLN A 56 -0.13 6.94 7.27
C GLN A 56 -1.00 6.86 8.53
N ALA A 57 -1.89 5.87 8.60
CA ALA A 57 -2.76 5.66 9.76
C ALA A 57 -1.98 5.42 11.06
N ASN A 58 -0.79 4.79 10.97
CA ASN A 58 0.06 4.47 12.12
C ASN A 58 1.14 5.51 12.43
N GLY A 59 1.08 6.71 11.83
CA GLY A 59 2.02 7.80 12.16
C GLY A 59 3.36 7.75 11.41
N ARG A 60 3.44 6.97 10.33
CA ARG A 60 4.59 6.90 9.40
C ARG A 60 5.88 6.37 10.03
N HIS A 61 5.82 5.44 10.98
CA HIS A 61 7.03 4.81 11.52
C HIS A 61 7.62 3.81 10.52
N LEU A 62 8.95 3.83 10.36
CA LEU A 62 9.64 2.94 9.41
C LEU A 62 9.32 1.46 9.61
N ALA A 63 9.07 1.04 10.86
CA ALA A 63 8.70 -0.32 11.21
C ALA A 63 7.35 -0.74 10.58
N ASP A 64 6.40 0.19 10.46
CA ASP A 64 5.05 -0.07 9.92
C ASP A 64 5.06 -0.33 8.41
N CYS A 65 6.16 0.02 7.72
CA CYS A 65 6.30 -0.20 6.28
C CYS A 65 7.05 -1.49 5.92
N ASN A 66 7.62 -2.22 6.88
CA ASN A 66 8.47 -3.37 6.58
C ASN A 66 7.65 -4.55 5.98
N PHE A 67 6.49 -4.87 6.55
CA PHE A 67 5.62 -5.98 6.14
C PHE A 67 6.40 -7.27 5.81
N ILE A 68 7.37 -7.67 6.64
CA ILE A 68 8.22 -8.85 6.39
C ILE A 68 8.99 -8.72 5.06
N ASN A 69 9.74 -7.62 4.90
CA ASN A 69 10.52 -7.25 3.71
C ASN A 69 9.70 -7.07 2.42
N SER A 70 8.38 -7.02 2.51
CA SER A 70 7.51 -6.81 1.35
C SER A 70 7.14 -5.34 1.13
N GLY A 71 7.60 -4.43 1.99
CA GLY A 71 7.45 -2.99 1.84
C GLY A 71 8.74 -2.20 1.99
N LEU A 72 8.76 -1.04 1.35
CA LEU A 72 9.89 -0.12 1.29
C LEU A 72 9.38 1.31 1.49
N VAL A 73 10.14 2.08 2.27
CA VAL A 73 9.86 3.51 2.42
C VAL A 73 10.47 4.25 1.23
N SER A 74 9.61 4.94 0.48
CA SER A 74 10.00 5.79 -0.64
C SER A 74 9.93 7.26 -0.23
N LEU A 75 10.86 8.05 -0.75
CA LEU A 75 10.84 9.51 -0.70
C LEU A 75 10.12 10.13 -1.91
N ILE A 76 9.67 9.30 -2.84
CA ILE A 76 8.95 9.69 -4.05
C ILE A 76 7.60 9.00 -4.00
N ASP A 77 6.53 9.75 -4.25
CA ASP A 77 5.19 9.18 -4.39
C ASP A 77 5.17 8.20 -5.58
N PRO A 78 5.03 6.89 -5.37
CA PRO A 78 5.00 5.92 -6.45
C PRO A 78 3.63 5.83 -7.12
N SER A 79 2.60 6.46 -6.52
CA SER A 79 1.21 6.21 -6.86
C SER A 79 0.78 7.10 -8.01
N LYS A 80 0.12 6.51 -9.00
CA LYS A 80 -0.62 7.28 -10.01
C LYS A 80 -2.00 7.71 -9.48
N CYS A 81 -2.52 6.98 -8.49
CA CYS A 81 -3.70 7.37 -7.76
C CYS A 81 -3.29 8.07 -6.47
N ALA A 82 -3.61 9.35 -6.35
CA ALA A 82 -3.27 10.16 -5.18
C ALA A 82 -3.69 9.44 -3.89
N ILE A 83 -2.72 8.91 -3.15
CA ILE A 83 -3.00 8.32 -1.85
C ILE A 83 -3.50 9.47 -0.97
N PRO A 84 -4.66 9.35 -0.31
CA PRO A 84 -5.16 10.43 0.55
C PRO A 84 -4.05 10.79 1.54
N SER A 85 -3.63 12.05 1.48
CA SER A 85 -2.45 12.57 2.18
C SER A 85 -2.81 13.30 3.47
N THR A 86 -4.00 13.01 4.01
CA THR A 86 -4.57 13.63 5.20
C THR A 86 -3.72 13.36 6.43
#